data_AF-A0A8H4ADX8-F1
#
_entry.id   AF-A0A8H4ADX8-F1
#
_cell.length_a   1.000
_cell.length_b   1.000
_cell.length_c   1.000
_cell.angle_alpha   90.00
_cell.angle_beta   90.00
_cell.angle_gamma   90.00
#
_symmetry.space_group_name_H-M   'P 1'
#
loop_
_entity.id
_entity.type
_entity.pdbx_description
1 polymer ?
#
loop_
_entity_poly.entity_id
_entity_poly.type
_entity_poly.pdbx_seq_one_letter_code
_entity_poly.pdbx_strand_id
1 'polypeptide(L)'
;MQVRWEELVQVSWINNSDVEKDSNAQDIRKETKKMSKEKTIDWVATEIMLTHSLEDRVRVIEKFIRIAQKCLQLSNFSTLNQILLGLQSPPVERFRRTWSRVRVTVRHILKKLNDYISLSIIGRYHIPFLALYLSDLVFNAALPSIEPAPQPPSLFQLPQQPLVNFQKHRTTAAIIKRVIAFQSLACGYTFQIDSDLYAKGANLSS
;
A
#
# COMPACT_ATOMS: atom_id res chain seq x y z
N MET A 1 8.21 7.71 8.14
CA MET A 1 7.56 7.00 9.27
C MET A 1 8.35 5.73 9.55
N GLN A 2 8.89 5.56 10.75
CA GLN A 2 9.67 4.37 11.13
C GLN A 2 8.79 3.52 12.04
N VAL A 3 8.13 2.51 11.48
CA VAL A 3 7.32 1.54 12.26
C VAL A 3 8.28 0.54 12.89
N ARG A 4 8.20 0.39 14.22
CA ARG A 4 9.06 -0.51 14.99
C ARG A 4 8.55 -1.96 14.93
N TRP A 5 9.44 -2.94 15.06
CA TRP A 5 9.09 -4.35 14.90
C TRP A 5 8.27 -4.89 16.08
N GLU A 6 8.48 -4.33 17.26
CA GLU A 6 7.77 -4.65 18.51
C GLU A 6 6.25 -4.39 18.37
N GLU A 7 5.90 -3.30 17.69
CA GLU A 7 4.51 -2.91 17.41
C GLU A 7 3.83 -3.92 16.47
N LEU A 8 4.58 -4.46 15.50
CA LEU A 8 4.10 -5.46 14.55
C LEU A 8 3.89 -6.84 15.20
N VAL A 9 4.76 -7.25 16.11
CA VAL A 9 4.62 -8.55 16.80
C VAL A 9 3.37 -8.61 17.66
N GLN A 10 3.07 -7.52 18.37
CA GLN A 10 1.96 -7.47 19.31
C GLN A 10 0.63 -7.13 18.64
N VAL A 11 0.64 -6.66 17.39
CA VAL A 11 -0.54 -6.17 16.68
C VAL A 11 -1.28 -5.17 17.58
N SER A 12 -0.50 -4.28 18.21
CA SER A 12 -0.94 -3.40 19.30
C SER A 12 -2.07 -2.45 18.89
N TRP A 13 -2.31 -2.29 17.59
CA TRP A 13 -3.44 -1.53 17.03
C TRP A 13 -4.80 -2.26 17.06
N ILE A 14 -4.86 -3.53 17.50
CA ILE A 14 -6.12 -4.30 17.60
C ILE A 14 -6.68 -4.35 19.04
N ASN A 15 -5.82 -4.52 20.05
CA ASN A 15 -6.28 -4.71 21.43
C ASN A 15 -6.64 -3.37 22.09
N ASN A 16 -7.93 -3.07 22.05
CA ASN A 16 -8.51 -1.85 22.58
C ASN A 16 -9.10 -2.13 23.97
N SER A 17 -8.33 -1.83 25.02
CA SER A 17 -8.90 -1.45 26.32
C SER A 17 -8.25 -0.19 26.91
N ASP A 18 -7.05 0.21 26.46
CA ASP A 18 -6.32 1.36 27.04
C ASP A 18 -5.89 2.43 26.00
N VAL A 19 -6.60 2.54 24.87
CA VAL A 19 -6.21 3.39 23.70
C VAL A 19 -6.78 4.81 23.75
N GLU A 20 -6.93 5.39 24.94
CA GLU A 20 -7.07 6.84 25.05
C GLU A 20 -5.73 7.57 25.20
N LYS A 21 -4.60 6.85 25.35
CA LYS A 21 -3.30 7.48 25.62
C LYS A 21 -2.15 7.13 24.69
N ASP A 22 -2.30 6.21 23.73
CA ASP A 22 -1.18 5.83 22.85
C ASP A 22 -1.29 6.47 21.45
N SER A 23 -0.58 7.59 21.27
CA SER A 23 -0.56 8.38 20.03
C SER A 23 -0.18 7.55 18.80
N ASN A 24 0.68 6.53 18.95
CA ASN A 24 1.24 5.76 17.84
C ASN A 24 0.26 4.75 17.22
N ALA A 25 -0.62 4.13 18.02
CA ALA A 25 -1.62 3.17 17.52
C ALA A 25 -2.75 3.87 16.74
N GLN A 26 -3.08 5.11 17.13
CA GLN A 26 -3.94 5.97 16.34
C GLN A 26 -3.31 6.34 14.99
N ASP A 27 -2.01 6.58 14.95
CA ASP A 27 -1.31 6.91 13.70
C ASP A 27 -1.36 5.74 12.72
N ILE A 28 -1.14 4.49 13.15
CA ILE A 28 -1.25 3.32 12.25
C ILE A 28 -2.67 3.15 11.72
N ARG A 29 -3.71 3.26 12.55
CA ARG A 29 -5.12 3.18 12.08
C ARG A 29 -5.50 4.34 11.18
N LYS A 30 -5.03 5.56 11.47
CA LYS A 30 -5.19 6.73 10.59
C LYS A 30 -4.46 6.50 9.28
N GLU A 31 -3.25 5.95 9.29
CA GLU A 31 -2.50 5.55 8.09
C GLU A 31 -3.31 4.54 7.28
N THR A 32 -3.83 3.46 7.89
CA THR A 32 -4.60 2.43 7.17
C THR A 32 -5.92 2.95 6.61
N LYS A 33 -6.65 3.81 7.34
CA LYS A 33 -7.87 4.47 6.82
C LYS A 33 -7.57 5.55 5.78
N LYS A 34 -6.45 6.28 5.91
CA LYS A 34 -5.94 7.29 4.95
C LYS A 34 -5.42 6.62 3.67
N MET A 35 -4.89 5.41 3.77
CA MET A 35 -4.50 4.55 2.64
C MET A 35 -5.73 4.01 1.88
N SER A 36 -6.91 3.92 2.51
CA SER A 36 -8.15 3.50 1.85
C SER A 36 -8.91 4.63 1.14
N LYS A 37 -8.50 5.90 1.34
CA LYS A 37 -8.97 7.08 0.60
C LYS A 37 -7.75 7.87 0.14
N GLU A 38 -7.06 7.36 -0.88
CA GLU A 38 -5.82 7.97 -1.37
C GLU A 38 -6.13 9.35 -1.97
N LYS A 39 -5.86 10.41 -1.20
CA LYS A 39 -5.95 11.83 -1.63
C LYS A 39 -5.29 12.08 -2.98
N THR A 40 -4.25 11.32 -3.31
CA THR A 40 -3.57 11.38 -4.61
C THR A 40 -4.47 10.95 -5.77
N ILE A 41 -5.32 9.93 -5.60
CA ILE A 41 -6.29 9.48 -6.62
C ILE A 41 -7.24 10.62 -6.95
N ASP A 42 -7.87 11.17 -5.90
CA ASP A 42 -8.84 12.27 -6.04
C ASP A 42 -8.18 13.52 -6.61
N TRP A 43 -6.95 13.82 -6.19
CA TRP A 43 -6.18 14.93 -6.73
C TRP A 43 -5.89 14.76 -8.22
N VAL A 44 -5.38 13.59 -8.67
CA VAL A 44 -5.13 13.34 -10.09
C VAL A 44 -6.40 13.54 -10.91
N ALA A 45 -7.53 12.99 -10.45
CA ALA A 45 -8.81 13.15 -11.13
C ALA A 45 -9.26 14.62 -11.18
N THR A 46 -9.17 15.32 -10.04
CA THR A 46 -9.57 16.72 -9.90
C THR A 46 -8.73 17.64 -10.77
N GLU A 47 -7.41 17.48 -10.77
CA GLU A 47 -6.48 18.28 -11.58
C GLU A 47 -6.82 18.17 -13.08
N ILE A 48 -7.12 16.96 -13.56
CA ILE A 48 -7.52 16.73 -14.95
C ILE A 48 -8.90 17.35 -15.23
N MET A 49 -9.85 17.21 -14.31
CA MET A 49 -11.21 17.73 -14.49
C MET A 49 -11.27 19.26 -14.49
N LEU A 50 -10.48 19.92 -13.64
CA LEU A 50 -10.41 21.37 -13.53
C LEU A 50 -9.60 22.01 -14.67
N THR A 51 -8.86 21.22 -15.46
CA THR A 51 -8.15 21.73 -16.63
C THR A 51 -9.14 22.01 -17.78
N HIS A 52 -9.42 23.30 -18.00
CA HIS A 52 -10.40 23.78 -18.98
C HIS A 52 -9.98 23.53 -20.44
N SER A 53 -8.74 23.88 -20.78
CA SER A 53 -8.20 23.75 -22.13
C SER A 53 -7.97 22.27 -22.50
N LEU A 54 -8.44 21.85 -23.68
CA LEU A 54 -8.27 20.48 -24.15
C LEU A 54 -6.78 20.12 -24.29
N GLU A 55 -5.98 21.02 -24.85
CA GLU A 55 -4.55 20.78 -25.05
C GLU A 55 -3.80 20.66 -23.73
N ASP A 56 -4.12 21.52 -22.76
CA ASP A 56 -3.49 21.47 -21.45
C ASP A 56 -3.91 20.20 -20.70
N ARG A 57 -5.17 19.79 -20.81
CA ARG A 57 -5.64 18.54 -20.20
C ARG A 57 -4.94 17.32 -20.80
N VAL A 58 -4.66 17.32 -22.11
CA VAL A 58 -3.83 16.29 -22.75
C VAL A 58 -2.42 16.31 -22.16
N ARG A 59 -1.78 17.48 -22.03
CA ARG A 59 -0.43 17.60 -21.45
C ARG A 59 -0.39 17.11 -20.00
N VAL A 60 -1.41 17.40 -19.20
CA VAL A 60 -1.55 16.96 -17.80
C VAL A 60 -1.66 15.43 -17.74
N ILE A 61 -2.52 14.81 -18.55
CA ILE A 61 -2.63 13.34 -18.61
C ILE A 61 -1.30 12.71 -19.01
N GLU A 62 -0.64 13.23 -20.05
CA GLU A 62 0.67 12.71 -20.47
C GLU A 62 1.74 12.86 -19.39
N LYS A 63 1.70 13.97 -18.64
CA LYS A 63 2.61 14.21 -17.51
C LYS A 63 2.38 13.19 -16.40
N PHE A 64 1.13 12.91 -16.02
CA PHE A 64 0.82 11.88 -15.02
C PHE A 64 1.32 10.49 -15.44
N ILE A 65 1.15 10.11 -16.71
CA ILE A 65 1.64 8.82 -17.21
C ILE A 65 3.18 8.75 -17.15
N ARG A 66 3.88 9.83 -17.47
CA ARG A 66 5.35 9.90 -17.32
C ARG A 66 5.79 9.82 -15.85
N ILE A 67 5.07 10.48 -14.95
CA ILE A 67 5.33 10.41 -13.50
C ILE A 67 5.13 8.97 -13.01
N ALA A 68 4.04 8.32 -13.40
CA ALA A 68 3.78 6.91 -13.08
C ALA A 68 4.93 6.01 -13.56
N GLN A 69 5.43 6.21 -14.78
CA GLN A 69 6.59 5.47 -15.28
C GLN A 69 7.86 5.71 -14.42
N LYS A 70 8.08 6.93 -13.94
CA LYS A 70 9.18 7.24 -13.00
C LYS A 70 8.98 6.59 -11.64
N CYS A 71 7.75 6.58 -11.11
CA CYS A 71 7.41 5.86 -9.89
C CYS A 71 7.73 4.37 -10.02
N LEU A 72 7.46 3.75 -11.18
CA LEU A 72 7.86 2.36 -11.44
C LEU A 72 9.38 2.17 -11.40
N GLN A 73 10.15 3.05 -12.06
CA GLN A 73 11.62 2.99 -12.05
C GLN A 73 12.20 3.15 -10.64
N LEU A 74 11.54 3.98 -9.82
CA LEU A 74 11.90 4.23 -8.44
C LEU A 74 11.27 3.22 -7.49
N SER A 75 10.66 2.12 -7.95
CA SER A 75 9.97 1.15 -7.07
C SER A 75 8.94 1.76 -6.10
N ASN A 76 8.40 2.94 -6.42
CA ASN A 76 7.33 3.58 -5.68
C ASN A 76 5.97 3.12 -6.26
N PHE A 77 5.64 1.87 -5.95
CA PHE A 77 4.43 1.21 -6.45
C PHE A 77 3.14 1.84 -5.89
N SER A 78 3.19 2.44 -4.70
CA SER A 78 2.03 3.10 -4.10
C SER A 78 1.61 4.31 -4.92
N THR A 79 2.51 5.26 -5.18
CA THR A 79 2.20 6.44 -5.99
C THR A 79 1.92 6.07 -7.45
N LEU A 80 2.60 5.05 -7.99
CA LEU A 80 2.27 4.49 -9.30
C LEU A 80 0.80 4.06 -9.38
N ASN A 81 0.36 3.21 -8.45
CA ASN A 81 -1.00 2.70 -8.42
C ASN A 81 -2.03 3.82 -8.21
N GLN A 82 -1.75 4.77 -7.31
CA GLN A 82 -2.57 5.96 -7.08
C GLN A 82 -2.84 6.74 -8.37
N ILE A 83 -1.78 7.01 -9.14
CA ILE A 83 -1.91 7.76 -10.40
C ILE A 83 -2.72 6.95 -11.42
N LEU A 84 -2.48 5.64 -11.53
CA LEU A 84 -3.23 4.79 -12.46
C LEU A 84 -4.72 4.74 -12.11
N LEU A 85 -5.07 4.55 -10.84
CA LEU A 85 -6.45 4.59 -10.37
C LEU A 85 -7.11 5.95 -10.60
N GLY A 86 -6.37 7.05 -10.41
CA GLY A 86 -6.86 8.40 -10.73
C GLY A 86 -7.16 8.58 -12.21
N LEU A 87 -6.28 8.09 -13.10
CA LEU A 87 -6.46 8.12 -14.55
C LEU A 87 -7.59 7.21 -15.05
N GLN A 88 -7.82 6.08 -14.37
CA GLN A 88 -8.90 5.12 -14.65
C GLN A 88 -10.22 5.48 -13.97
N SER A 89 -10.25 6.55 -13.18
CA SER A 89 -11.47 6.98 -12.50
C SER A 89 -12.57 7.32 -13.53
N PRO A 90 -13.84 6.98 -13.27
CA PRO A 90 -14.95 7.27 -14.18
C PRO A 90 -15.01 8.71 -14.70
N PRO A 91 -14.76 9.77 -13.89
CA PRO A 91 -14.83 11.13 -14.39
C PRO A 91 -13.71 11.49 -15.37
N VAL A 92 -12.56 10.82 -15.31
CA VAL A 92 -11.42 11.01 -16.23
C VAL A 92 -11.55 10.14 -17.48
N GLU A 93 -11.96 8.87 -17.31
CA GLU A 93 -12.06 7.92 -18.42
C GLU A 93 -13.06 8.36 -19.50
N ARG A 94 -14.15 9.03 -19.08
CA ARG A 94 -15.19 9.52 -19.99
C ARG A 94 -14.74 10.64 -20.94
N PHE A 95 -13.57 11.27 -20.74
CA PHE A 95 -13.06 12.33 -21.62
C PHE A 95 -12.53 11.80 -22.97
N ARG A 96 -13.38 11.15 -23.77
CA ARG A 96 -13.00 10.47 -25.03
C ARG A 96 -12.24 11.37 -26.01
N ARG A 97 -12.65 12.64 -26.15
CA ARG A 97 -11.98 13.64 -27.02
C ARG A 97 -10.57 13.99 -26.55
N THR A 98 -10.33 13.99 -25.23
CA THR A 98 -9.01 14.22 -24.67
C THR A 98 -8.12 13.00 -24.92
N TRP A 99 -8.63 11.80 -24.62
CA TRP A 99 -7.92 10.54 -24.82
C TRP A 99 -7.55 10.24 -26.27
N SER A 100 -8.33 10.72 -27.24
CA SER A 100 -8.00 10.57 -28.67
C SER A 100 -6.82 11.45 -29.10
N ARG A 101 -6.57 12.56 -28.39
CA ARG A 101 -5.47 13.51 -28.65
C ARG A 101 -4.19 13.17 -27.89
N VAL A 102 -4.26 12.31 -26.88
CA VAL A 102 -3.08 11.76 -26.20
C VAL A 102 -2.26 10.93 -27.18
N ARG A 103 -0.93 11.15 -27.21
CA ARG A 103 -0.02 10.42 -28.11
C ARG A 103 -0.16 8.91 -27.95
N VAL A 104 -0.20 8.19 -29.07
CA VAL A 104 -0.32 6.72 -29.09
C VAL A 104 0.78 6.06 -28.26
N THR A 105 2.01 6.56 -28.37
CA THR A 105 3.16 6.06 -27.59
C THR A 105 2.92 6.16 -26.09
N VAL A 106 2.29 7.25 -25.62
CA VAL A 106 2.00 7.46 -24.20
C VAL A 106 0.86 6.54 -23.74
N ARG A 107 -0.17 6.33 -24.56
CA ARG A 107 -1.22 5.35 -24.27
C ARG A 107 -0.68 3.92 -24.20
N HIS A 108 0.32 3.59 -25.01
CA HIS A 108 0.99 2.29 -24.94
C HIS A 108 1.78 2.12 -23.63
N ILE A 109 2.45 3.17 -23.15
CA ILE A 109 3.11 3.17 -21.83
C ILE A 109 2.06 2.94 -20.74
N LEU A 110 0.94 3.67 -20.76
CA LEU A 110 -0.15 3.48 -19.79
C LEU A 110 -0.65 2.03 -19.77
N LYS A 111 -0.84 1.41 -20.93
CA LYS A 111 -1.23 -0.01 -21.02
C LYS A 111 -0.19 -0.92 -20.37
N LYS A 112 1.10 -0.74 -20.68
CA LYS A 112 2.18 -1.53 -20.05
C LYS A 112 2.21 -1.39 -18.53
N LEU A 113 1.99 -0.17 -18.02
CA LEU A 113 1.94 0.09 -16.57
C LEU A 113 0.76 -0.64 -15.91
N ASN A 114 -0.42 -0.64 -16.55
CA ASN A 114 -1.59 -1.38 -16.07
C ASN A 114 -1.34 -2.88 -16.08
N ASP A 115 -0.82 -3.43 -17.19
CA ASP A 115 -0.51 -4.85 -17.32
C ASP A 115 0.51 -5.28 -16.24
N TYR A 116 1.52 -4.45 -15.98
CA TYR A 116 2.51 -4.69 -14.93
C TYR A 116 1.87 -4.76 -13.54
N ILE A 117 0.98 -3.81 -13.19
CA ILE A 117 0.31 -3.79 -11.89
C ILE A 117 -0.65 -4.96 -11.75
N SER A 118 -1.45 -5.27 -12.78
CA SER A 118 -2.33 -6.44 -12.76
C SER A 118 -1.55 -7.74 -12.58
N LEU A 119 -0.43 -7.92 -13.28
CA LEU A 119 0.43 -9.09 -13.11
C LEU A 119 1.12 -9.11 -11.74
N SER A 120 1.51 -7.97 -11.19
CA SER A 120 2.13 -7.88 -9.85
C SER A 120 1.14 -8.18 -8.72
N ILE A 121 -0.15 -7.89 -8.92
CA ILE A 121 -1.22 -8.24 -7.97
C ILE A 121 -1.50 -9.75 -8.01
N ILE A 122 -1.47 -10.36 -9.20
CA ILE A 122 -1.81 -11.79 -9.41
C ILE A 122 -0.61 -12.69 -9.10
N GLY A 123 0.58 -12.32 -9.56
CA GLY A 123 1.83 -13.01 -9.31
C GLY A 123 2.46 -12.46 -8.04
N ARG A 124 2.48 -13.25 -6.97
CA ARG A 124 3.05 -12.95 -5.63
C ARG A 124 4.55 -12.54 -5.63
N TYR A 125 4.94 -11.54 -6.40
CA TYR A 125 6.32 -11.08 -6.53
C TYR A 125 6.34 -9.55 -6.57
N HIS A 126 6.98 -9.01 -5.53
CA HIS A 126 7.39 -7.63 -5.32
C HIS A 126 6.29 -6.62 -4.95
N ILE A 127 6.02 -6.67 -3.63
CA ILE A 127 5.61 -5.56 -2.75
C ILE A 127 4.19 -5.03 -3.00
N PRO A 128 3.17 -5.76 -2.54
CA PRO A 128 1.93 -5.12 -2.16
C PRO A 128 2.17 -4.19 -0.97
N PHE A 129 1.47 -3.06 -1.01
CA PHE A 129 1.28 -2.05 0.02
C PHE A 129 1.53 -2.55 1.45
N LEU A 130 2.14 -1.71 2.30
CA LEU A 130 2.25 -1.95 3.75
C LEU A 130 0.93 -2.46 4.34
N ALA A 131 -0.20 -1.97 3.83
CA ALA A 131 -1.54 -2.41 4.17
C ALA A 131 -1.78 -3.92 4.03
N LEU A 132 -1.27 -4.60 2.99
CA LEU A 132 -1.47 -6.05 2.85
C LEU A 132 -0.67 -6.82 3.91
N TYR A 133 0.58 -6.43 4.16
CA TYR A 133 1.37 -7.04 5.23
C TYR A 133 0.73 -6.82 6.60
N LEU A 134 0.13 -5.66 6.85
CA LEU A 134 -0.62 -5.39 8.07
C LEU A 134 -1.91 -6.22 8.14
N SER A 135 -2.65 -6.36 7.04
CA SER A 135 -3.83 -7.24 6.98
C SER A 135 -3.48 -8.70 7.24
N ASP A 136 -2.45 -9.23 6.58
CA ASP A 136 -1.97 -10.60 6.78
C ASP A 136 -1.54 -10.82 8.25
N LEU A 137 -0.92 -9.80 8.85
CA LEU A 137 -0.50 -9.82 10.25
C LEU A 137 -1.70 -9.81 11.21
N VAL A 138 -2.73 -9.01 10.91
CA VAL A 138 -4.02 -8.99 11.62
C VAL A 138 -4.70 -10.35 11.55
N PHE A 139 -4.78 -10.96 10.36
CA PHE A 139 -5.38 -12.27 10.18
C PHE A 139 -4.58 -13.36 10.90
N ASN A 140 -3.25 -13.33 10.81
CA ASN A 140 -2.38 -14.30 11.48
C ASN A 140 -2.40 -14.15 13.01
N ALA A 141 -2.62 -12.94 13.53
CA ALA A 141 -2.72 -12.69 14.96
C ALA A 141 -3.99 -13.30 15.59
N ALA A 142 -5.07 -13.42 14.80
CA ALA A 142 -6.31 -14.07 15.22
C ALA A 142 -6.17 -15.59 15.43
N LEU A 143 -5.10 -16.23 14.94
CA LEU A 143 -4.81 -17.63 15.21
C LEU A 143 -4.43 -17.86 16.67
N PRO A 144 -4.77 -19.00 17.28
CA PRO A 144 -4.37 -19.31 18.64
C PRO A 144 -2.84 -19.45 18.74
N SER A 145 -2.22 -18.84 19.76
CA SER A 145 -0.79 -19.01 20.04
C SER A 145 -0.47 -20.41 20.59
N ILE A 146 -1.48 -21.05 21.17
CA ILE A 146 -1.41 -22.36 21.79
C ILE A 146 -2.55 -23.20 21.21
N GLU A 147 -2.23 -24.37 20.67
CA GLU A 147 -3.19 -25.33 20.17
C GLU A 147 -3.31 -26.51 21.15
N PRO A 148 -4.49 -27.12 21.30
CA PRO A 148 -4.61 -28.35 22.06
C PRO A 148 -3.78 -29.44 21.39
N ALA A 149 -3.08 -30.25 22.19
CA ALA A 149 -2.38 -31.42 21.65
C ALA A 149 -3.38 -32.33 20.91
N PRO A 150 -2.97 -32.92 19.76
CA PRO A 150 -3.78 -33.91 19.07
C PRO A 150 -4.14 -35.04 20.05
N GLN A 151 -5.39 -35.52 20.03
CA GLN A 151 -5.75 -36.65 20.88
C GLN A 151 -4.88 -37.86 20.50
N PRO A 152 -4.06 -38.40 21.43
CA PRO A 152 -3.28 -39.58 21.15
C PRO A 152 -4.24 -40.76 20.91
N PRO A 153 -3.80 -41.77 20.15
CA PRO A 153 -4.48 -43.05 20.14
C PRO A 153 -4.71 -43.52 21.58
N SER A 154 -5.90 -44.02 21.88
CA SER A 154 -6.40 -44.37 23.23
C SER A 154 -5.50 -45.32 24.05
N LEU A 155 -4.44 -45.86 23.44
CA LEU A 155 -3.41 -46.70 24.06
C LEU A 155 -2.44 -45.95 24.98
N PHE A 156 -2.35 -44.61 24.90
CA PHE A 156 -1.45 -43.83 25.75
C PHE A 156 -2.20 -42.67 26.42
N GLN A 157 -2.49 -42.80 27.72
CA GLN A 157 -2.97 -41.70 28.58
C GLN A 157 -1.80 -40.75 28.90
N LEU A 158 -1.31 -40.04 27.89
CA LEU A 158 -0.34 -38.97 28.10
C LEU A 158 -1.09 -37.69 28.56
N PRO A 159 -0.52 -36.92 29.49
CA PRO A 159 -1.06 -35.62 29.85
C PRO A 159 -1.12 -34.73 28.60
N GLN A 160 -2.31 -34.24 28.28
CA GLN A 160 -2.56 -33.33 27.16
C GLN A 160 -1.86 -32.00 27.44
N GLN A 161 -0.66 -31.83 26.91
CA GLN A 161 0.07 -30.58 27.05
C GLN A 161 -0.31 -29.62 25.93
N PRO A 162 -0.58 -28.34 26.25
CA PRO A 162 -0.76 -27.32 25.22
C PRO A 162 0.46 -27.21 24.31
N LEU A 163 0.25 -27.22 22.99
CA LEU A 163 1.32 -27.08 22.00
C LEU A 163 1.44 -25.64 21.52
N VAL A 164 2.67 -25.15 21.37
CA VAL A 164 2.90 -23.83 20.78
C VAL A 164 2.66 -23.88 19.27
N ASN A 165 1.87 -22.94 18.75
CA ASN A 165 1.64 -22.80 17.32
C ASN A 165 2.85 -22.18 16.62
N PHE A 166 3.87 -22.98 16.32
CA PHE A 166 5.08 -22.52 15.64
C PHE A 166 4.79 -21.92 14.26
N GLN A 167 3.74 -22.38 13.58
CA GLN A 167 3.38 -21.88 12.26
C GLN A 167 2.88 -20.43 12.31
N LYS A 168 2.08 -20.06 13.33
CA LYS A 168 1.70 -18.67 13.61
C LYS A 168 2.94 -17.80 13.78
N HIS A 169 3.85 -18.18 14.67
CA HIS A 169 5.05 -17.39 14.99
C HIS A 169 5.99 -17.25 13.78
N ARG A 170 6.19 -18.33 13.02
CA ARG A 170 6.97 -18.33 11.78
C ARG A 170 6.38 -17.40 10.73
N THR A 171 5.06 -17.39 10.59
CA THR A 171 4.34 -16.52 9.65
C THR A 171 4.48 -15.05 10.05
N THR A 172 4.30 -14.73 11.35
CA THR A 172 4.55 -13.38 11.89
C THR A 172 5.98 -12.91 11.60
N ALA A 173 7.00 -13.73 11.91
CA ALA A 173 8.39 -13.38 11.66
C ALA A 173 8.69 -13.16 10.17
N ALA A 174 8.09 -13.97 9.28
CA ALA A 174 8.24 -13.79 7.84
C ALA A 174 7.63 -12.48 7.33
N ILE A 175 6.45 -12.09 7.83
CA ILE A 175 5.80 -10.82 7.50
C ILE A 175 6.66 -9.65 7.98
N ILE A 176 7.10 -9.67 9.25
CA ILE A 176 7.94 -8.61 9.84
C ILE A 176 9.25 -8.45 9.07
N LYS A 177 9.94 -9.55 8.75
CA LYS A 177 11.20 -9.52 7.99
C LYS A 177 11.02 -8.84 6.64
N ARG A 178 9.88 -9.04 5.97
CA ARG A 178 9.54 -8.36 4.71
C ARG A 178 9.30 -6.86 4.92
N VAL A 179 8.59 -6.46 5.97
CA VAL A 179 8.35 -5.04 6.30
C VAL A 179 9.66 -4.31 6.61
N ILE A 180 10.54 -4.89 7.42
CA ILE A 180 11.84 -4.30 7.77
C ILE A 180 12.72 -4.17 6.53
N ALA A 181 12.79 -5.21 5.69
CA ALA A 181 13.54 -5.16 4.43
C ALA A 181 13.03 -4.02 3.53
N PHE A 182 11.72 -3.82 3.47
CA PHE A 182 11.13 -2.72 2.72
C PHE A 182 11.47 -1.34 3.31
N GLN A 183 11.42 -1.18 4.62
CA GLN A 183 11.83 0.07 5.29
C GLN A 183 13.31 0.40 5.02
N SER A 184 14.19 -0.59 5.09
CA SER A 184 15.61 -0.43 4.79
C SER A 184 15.84 0.02 3.34
N LEU A 185 15.13 -0.57 2.37
CA LEU A 185 15.17 -0.14 0.98
C LEU A 185 14.62 1.27 0.80
N ALA A 186 13.54 1.63 1.51
CA ALA A 186 12.95 2.96 1.45
C ALA A 186 13.86 4.05 2.05
N CYS A 187 14.70 3.73 3.04
CA CYS A 187 15.71 4.66 3.55
C CYS A 187 16.83 4.97 2.55
N GLY A 188 16.99 4.16 1.49
CA GLY A 188 18.00 4.37 0.45
C GLY A 188 17.68 5.48 -0.56
N TYR A 189 16.48 6.07 -0.52
CA TYR A 189 16.12 7.17 -1.42
C TYR A 189 16.82 8.47 -1.03
N THR A 190 17.72 8.94 -1.88
CA THR A 190 18.44 10.22 -1.75
C THR A 190 17.77 11.30 -2.61
N PHE A 191 16.59 11.76 -2.19
CA PHE A 191 15.93 12.90 -2.83
C PHE A 191 16.30 14.19 -2.10
N GLN A 192 16.70 15.22 -2.86
CA GLN A 192 16.73 16.59 -2.33
C GLN A 192 15.30 17.09 -2.24
N ILE A 193 14.89 17.51 -1.04
CA ILE A 193 13.54 18.04 -0.80
C ILE A 193 13.49 19.45 -1.38
N ASP A 194 12.64 19.64 -2.38
CA ASP A 194 12.23 20.96 -2.85
C ASP A 194 11.11 21.48 -1.94
N SER A 195 11.39 22.54 -1.18
CA SER A 195 10.47 23.08 -0.18
C SER A 195 9.17 23.62 -0.77
N ASP A 196 9.23 24.23 -1.96
CA ASP A 196 8.05 24.81 -2.62
C ASP A 196 7.13 23.71 -3.15
N LEU A 197 7.72 22.67 -3.74
CA LEU A 197 6.97 21.51 -4.22
C LEU A 197 6.36 20.72 -3.06
N TYR A 198 7.11 20.55 -1.96
CA TYR A 198 6.62 19.88 -0.76
C TYR A 198 5.45 20.62 -0.13
N ALA A 199 5.54 21.95 0.02
CA ALA A 199 4.47 22.78 0.56
C ALA A 199 3.19 22.71 -0.29
N LYS A 200 3.34 22.76 -1.63
CA LYS A 200 2.21 22.58 -2.56
C LYS A 200 1.58 21.20 -2.40
N GLY A 201 2.39 20.14 -2.31
CA GLY A 201 1.92 18.78 -2.10
C GLY A 201 1.21 18.57 -0.76
N ALA A 202 1.68 19.21 0.31
CA ALA A 202 1.07 19.15 1.63
C ALA A 202 -0.31 19.83 1.66
N ASN A 203 -0.47 20.94 0.95
CA ASN A 203 -1.74 21.68 0.86
C ASN A 203 -2.82 20.97 0.04
N LEU A 204 -2.46 19.96 -0.77
CA LEU A 204 -3.43 19.06 -1.42
C LEU A 204 -4.16 18.15 -0.41
N SER A 205 -3.76 18.18 0.86
CA SER A 205 -4.26 17.30 1.92
C SER A 205 -5.16 17.98 2.96
N SER A 206 -5.46 19.26 2.79
CA SER A 206 -6.29 20.08 3.70
C SER A 206 -7.73 20.19 3.22
#